data_AF-A0A936NK61-F1
#
_entry.id   AF-A0A936NK61-F1
#
_cell.length_a   1.000
_cell.length_b   1.000
_cell.length_c   1.000
_cell.angle_alpha   90.00
_cell.angle_beta   90.00
_cell.angle_gamma   90.00
#
_symmetry.space_group_name_H-M   'P 1'
#
loop_
_entity.id
_entity.type
_entity.pdbx_description
1 polymer ?
#
loop_
_entity_poly.entity_id
_entity_poly.type
_entity_poly.pdbx_seq_one_letter_code
_entity_poly.pdbx_strand_id
1 'polypeptide(L)'
;MGLCLTFVLGWTSVYAAPQNLCTLFTASEVQTLLGTAVESGETAAMGTGCQWFGKDEESFAIIQAVGPDFRLDPQQAPGYELIPNLGQRAYSHPDVEGGWRAMALTPDAAIVVVMIGETATRSNTISLIRQVQERCAKGK
;
A
#
# COMPACT_ATOMS: atom_id res chain seq x y z
N MET A 1 -7.36 -51.48 -1.43
CA MET A 1 -7.68 -50.28 -0.62
C MET A 1 -6.40 -49.49 -0.45
N GLY A 2 -6.11 -48.58 -1.38
CA GLY A 2 -4.95 -47.69 -1.31
C GLY A 2 -5.38 -46.35 -0.74
N LEU A 3 -4.85 -46.00 0.44
CA LEU A 3 -4.95 -44.64 0.98
C LEU A 3 -4.13 -43.71 0.08
N CYS A 4 -4.81 -42.82 -0.63
CA CYS A 4 -4.17 -41.70 -1.29
C CYS A 4 -3.89 -40.64 -0.22
N LEU A 5 -2.64 -40.53 0.22
CA LEU A 5 -2.16 -39.38 0.99
C LEU A 5 -2.25 -38.14 0.08
N THR A 6 -3.21 -37.27 0.35
CA THR A 6 -3.19 -35.91 -0.17
C THR A 6 -2.20 -35.08 0.65
N PHE A 7 -1.00 -34.92 0.10
CA PHE A 7 -0.10 -33.83 0.45
C PHE A 7 -0.81 -32.50 0.14
N VAL A 8 -1.37 -31.85 1.16
CA VAL A 8 -1.70 -30.44 1.07
C VAL A 8 -0.38 -29.69 1.24
N LEU A 9 0.28 -29.41 0.12
CA LEU A 9 1.36 -28.42 0.08
C LEU A 9 0.72 -27.08 0.46
N GLY A 10 0.82 -26.72 1.73
CA GLY A 10 0.47 -25.39 2.21
C GLY A 10 1.55 -24.42 1.75
N TRP A 11 1.29 -23.68 0.67
CA TRP A 11 2.11 -22.55 0.29
C TRP A 11 1.74 -21.40 1.22
N THR A 12 2.35 -21.35 2.41
CA THR A 12 2.40 -20.10 3.17
C THR A 12 3.38 -19.18 2.45
N SER A 13 2.87 -18.33 1.56
CA SER A 13 3.65 -17.29 0.90
C SER A 13 4.06 -16.24 1.93
N VAL A 14 5.16 -16.50 2.66
CA VAL A 14 5.71 -15.59 3.69
C VAL A 14 5.91 -14.20 3.11
N TYR A 15 5.05 -13.27 3.49
CA TYR A 15 5.00 -11.82 3.32
C TYR A 15 6.22 -10.92 3.51
N ALA A 16 7.45 -11.31 3.15
CA ALA A 16 8.61 -10.47 3.48
C ALA A 16 8.42 -9.05 2.90
N ALA A 17 8.32 -8.05 3.78
CA ALA A 17 8.30 -6.67 3.34
C ALA A 17 9.62 -6.40 2.58
N PRO A 18 9.58 -5.78 1.40
CA PRO A 18 10.79 -5.48 0.65
C PRO A 18 11.73 -4.67 1.53
N GLN A 19 13.02 -5.03 1.55
CA GLN A 19 14.03 -4.26 2.28
C GLN A 19 14.15 -2.81 1.77
N ASN A 20 13.59 -2.50 0.60
CA ASN A 20 13.49 -1.14 0.07
C ASN A 20 12.16 -0.93 -0.68
N LEU A 21 11.21 -0.23 -0.06
CA LEU A 21 9.93 0.10 -0.71
C LEU A 21 10.10 1.11 -1.88
N CYS A 22 11.19 1.89 -1.90
CA CYS A 22 11.42 2.87 -2.95
C CYS A 22 11.78 2.27 -4.30
N THR A 23 12.28 1.03 -4.33
CA THR A 23 12.56 0.34 -5.59
C THR A 23 11.32 -0.33 -6.17
N LEU A 24 10.20 -0.36 -5.44
CA LEU A 24 8.98 -0.96 -5.94
C LEU A 24 8.38 -0.19 -7.10
N PHE A 25 8.59 1.12 -7.19
CA PHE A 25 7.99 1.97 -8.21
C PHE A 25 9.01 2.95 -8.78
N THR A 26 8.89 3.25 -10.07
CA THR A 26 9.59 4.39 -10.66
C THR A 26 8.84 5.70 -10.37
N ALA A 27 9.52 6.83 -10.47
CA ALA A 27 8.88 8.14 -10.39
C ALA A 27 7.77 8.32 -11.44
N SER A 28 7.94 7.78 -12.65
CA SER A 28 6.92 7.88 -13.72
C SER A 28 5.66 7.06 -13.43
N GLU A 29 5.79 5.90 -12.78
CA GLU A 29 4.63 5.11 -12.34
C GLU A 29 3.84 5.85 -11.26
N VAL A 30 4.55 6.44 -10.29
CA VAL A 30 3.92 7.23 -9.23
C VAL A 30 3.29 8.50 -9.78
N GLN A 31 3.94 9.18 -10.73
CA GLN A 31 3.36 10.32 -11.45
C GLN A 31 2.04 9.95 -12.13
N THR A 32 1.97 8.77 -12.76
CA THR A 32 0.75 8.31 -13.44
C THR A 32 -0.39 8.11 -12.45
N LEU A 33 -0.10 7.60 -11.25
CA LEU A 33 -1.09 7.40 -10.20
C LEU A 33 -1.48 8.71 -9.51
N LEU A 34 -0.50 9.57 -9.21
CA LEU A 34 -0.72 10.82 -8.50
C LEU A 34 -1.39 11.86 -9.39
N GLY A 35 -1.10 11.85 -10.70
CA GLY A 35 -1.58 12.86 -11.65
C GLY A 35 -0.68 14.10 -11.74
N THR A 36 0.41 14.14 -10.98
CA THR A 36 1.41 15.21 -10.96
C THR A 36 2.80 14.60 -11.14
N ALA A 37 3.71 15.30 -11.82
CA ALA A 37 5.12 14.94 -11.85
C ALA A 37 5.71 14.89 -10.43
N VAL A 38 6.51 13.86 -10.14
CA VAL A 38 7.13 13.66 -8.82
C VAL A 38 8.65 13.60 -8.92
N GLU A 39 9.32 13.85 -7.80
CA GLU A 39 10.73 13.57 -7.59
C GLU A 39 11.01 12.07 -7.45
N SER A 40 12.30 11.71 -7.35
CA SER A 40 12.68 10.34 -7.04
C SER A 40 12.21 9.94 -5.64
N GLY A 41 11.88 8.64 -5.48
CA GLY A 41 11.43 8.12 -4.19
C GLY A 41 12.55 8.11 -3.16
N GLU A 42 12.22 8.50 -1.93
CA GLU A 42 13.15 8.50 -0.80
C GLU A 42 12.58 7.79 0.43
N THR A 43 13.49 7.30 1.28
CA THR A 43 13.13 6.59 2.51
C THR A 43 12.32 7.50 3.42
N ALA A 44 11.14 7.04 3.82
CA ALA A 44 10.19 7.79 4.63
C ALA A 44 9.64 6.97 5.79
N ALA A 45 8.71 7.55 6.56
CA ALA A 45 8.01 6.89 7.66
C ALA A 45 8.96 6.18 8.64
N MET A 46 9.97 6.91 9.13
CA MET A 46 11.00 6.39 10.05
C MET A 46 11.74 5.14 9.52
N GLY A 47 11.92 5.02 8.19
CA GLY A 47 12.61 3.90 7.56
C GLY A 47 11.71 2.71 7.20
N THR A 48 10.40 2.82 7.43
CA THR A 48 9.42 1.77 7.11
C THR A 48 8.62 2.06 5.83
N GLY A 49 8.99 3.13 5.12
CA GLY A 49 8.24 3.63 3.97
C GLY A 49 9.11 4.20 2.86
N CYS A 50 8.44 4.52 1.76
CA CYS A 50 8.97 5.36 0.70
C CYS A 50 8.00 6.50 0.41
N GLN A 51 8.55 7.68 0.09
CA GLN A 51 7.81 8.85 -0.28
C GLN A 51 8.29 9.42 -1.60
N TRP A 52 7.35 9.94 -2.39
CA TRP A 52 7.61 10.74 -3.58
C TRP A 52 6.92 12.08 -3.40
N PHE A 53 7.69 13.17 -3.51
CA PHE A 53 7.14 14.53 -3.49
C PHE A 53 6.75 14.95 -4.90
N GLY A 54 5.59 15.58 -5.03
CA GLY A 54 5.20 16.30 -6.23
C GLY A 54 6.11 17.49 -6.50
N LYS A 55 6.37 17.75 -7.78
CA LYS A 55 7.08 18.95 -8.23
C LYS A 55 6.23 20.23 -8.12
N ASP A 56 4.96 20.08 -7.76
CA ASP A 56 4.05 21.18 -7.43
C ASP A 56 4.18 21.65 -5.97
N GLU A 57 5.03 21.01 -5.16
CA GLU A 57 5.26 21.30 -3.74
C GLU A 57 4.03 21.12 -2.83
N GLU A 58 2.90 20.67 -3.38
CA GLU A 58 1.62 20.49 -2.69
C GLU A 58 1.16 19.03 -2.66
N SER A 59 1.70 18.18 -3.54
CA SER A 59 1.33 16.77 -3.63
C SER A 59 2.42 15.84 -3.14
N PHE A 60 2.03 14.66 -2.66
CA PHE A 60 2.96 13.57 -2.39
C PHE A 60 2.25 12.22 -2.37
N ALA A 61 3.02 11.15 -2.55
CA ALA A 61 2.59 9.78 -2.30
C ALA A 61 3.53 9.14 -1.27
N ILE A 62 2.96 8.49 -0.26
CA ILE A 62 3.69 7.71 0.74
C ILE A 62 3.18 6.27 0.71
N ILE A 63 4.10 5.32 0.73
CA ILE A 63 3.84 3.91 0.98
C ILE A 63 4.60 3.54 2.25
N GLN A 64 3.93 2.88 3.19
CA GLN A 64 4.52 2.38 4.40
C GLN A 64 4.15 0.90 4.57
N ALA A 65 5.10 0.07 4.97
CA ALA A 65 4.86 -1.31 5.37
C ALA A 65 5.40 -1.53 6.78
N VAL A 66 4.53 -1.95 7.69
CA VAL A 66 4.86 -2.25 9.08
C VAL A 66 4.35 -3.64 9.44
N GLY A 67 4.72 -4.15 10.63
CA GLY A 67 4.31 -5.48 11.08
C GLY A 67 2.79 -5.68 11.11
N PRO A 68 2.31 -6.94 11.04
CA PRO A 68 0.88 -7.26 10.93
C PRO A 68 0.09 -6.92 12.20
N ASP A 69 0.77 -6.68 13.32
CA ASP A 69 0.16 -6.23 14.57
C ASP A 69 -0.17 -4.73 14.59
N PHE A 70 0.30 -3.98 13.59
CA PHE A 70 -0.08 -2.58 13.44
C PHE A 70 -1.55 -2.47 13.04
N ARG A 71 -2.36 -1.94 13.95
CA ARG A 71 -3.78 -1.74 13.74
C ARG A 71 -4.12 -0.28 13.92
N LEU A 72 -4.48 0.35 12.81
CA LEU A 72 -5.20 1.61 12.79
C LEU A 72 -6.56 1.28 12.20
N ASP A 73 -7.65 1.60 12.91
CA ASP A 73 -9.00 1.31 12.43
C ASP A 73 -9.85 2.58 12.45
N PRO A 74 -9.85 3.34 11.35
CA PRO A 74 -10.47 4.65 11.27
C PRO A 74 -11.96 4.54 10.91
N GLN A 75 -12.71 3.58 11.49
CA GLN A 75 -14.13 3.41 11.16
C GLN A 75 -14.97 4.66 11.42
N GLN A 76 -14.51 5.54 12.30
CA GLN A 76 -15.16 6.82 12.62
C GLN A 76 -14.73 7.96 11.68
N ALA A 77 -13.79 7.72 10.76
CA ALA A 77 -13.38 8.73 9.78
C ALA A 77 -14.52 8.97 8.77
N PRO A 78 -14.85 10.23 8.45
CA PRO A 78 -15.78 10.55 7.37
C PRO A 78 -15.34 9.91 6.05
N GLY A 79 -16.27 9.33 5.30
CA GLY A 79 -15.97 8.67 4.02
C GLY A 79 -15.18 7.36 4.13
N TYR A 80 -15.14 6.75 5.33
CA TYR A 80 -14.60 5.42 5.53
C TYR A 80 -15.34 4.38 4.69
N GLU A 81 -14.58 3.55 4.00
CA GLU A 81 -15.11 2.44 3.22
C GLU A 81 -14.22 1.21 3.34
N LEU A 82 -14.85 0.05 3.53
CA LEU A 82 -14.17 -1.24 3.42
C LEU A 82 -13.87 -1.56 1.95
N ILE A 83 -12.69 -2.11 1.70
CA ILE A 83 -12.27 -2.56 0.38
C ILE A 83 -12.30 -4.08 0.37
N PRO A 84 -13.24 -4.72 -0.35
CA PRO A 84 -13.29 -6.17 -0.42
C PRO A 84 -12.11 -6.71 -1.23
N ASN A 85 -11.72 -7.95 -0.92
CA ASN A 85 -10.72 -8.72 -1.66
C ASN A 85 -9.32 -8.05 -1.70
N LEU A 86 -8.95 -7.31 -0.65
CA LEU A 86 -7.64 -6.69 -0.52
C LEU A 86 -7.05 -7.03 0.86
N GLY A 87 -6.21 -8.07 0.91
CA GLY A 87 -5.70 -8.62 2.17
C GLY A 87 -6.78 -9.27 3.04
N GLN A 88 -6.47 -9.44 4.33
CA GLN A 88 -7.40 -9.92 5.36
C GLN A 88 -8.44 -8.86 5.74
N ARG A 89 -8.04 -7.58 5.69
CA ARG A 89 -8.90 -6.42 5.92
C ARG A 89 -8.27 -5.23 5.21
N ALA A 90 -9.08 -4.45 4.51
CA ALA A 90 -8.62 -3.20 3.94
C ALA A 90 -9.72 -2.15 3.98
N TYR A 91 -9.28 -0.90 3.99
CA TYR A 91 -10.17 0.25 3.98
C TYR A 91 -9.53 1.44 3.27
N SER A 92 -10.36 2.42 2.92
CA SER A 92 -9.94 3.75 2.47
C SER A 92 -10.78 4.83 3.14
N HIS A 93 -10.22 6.03 3.25
CA HIS A 93 -10.96 7.24 3.60
C HIS A 93 -10.21 8.47 3.06
N PRO A 94 -10.89 9.63 2.92
CA PRO A 94 -10.22 10.91 2.69
C PRO A 94 -9.17 11.20 3.76
N ASP A 95 -8.03 11.77 3.36
CA ASP A 95 -7.02 12.22 4.32
C ASP A 95 -7.33 13.63 4.83
N VAL A 96 -6.88 13.95 6.04
CA VAL A 96 -7.12 15.25 6.68
C VAL A 96 -6.33 16.39 6.02
N GLU A 97 -5.20 16.06 5.37
CA GLU A 97 -4.38 17.00 4.61
C GLU A 97 -4.88 17.21 3.17
N GLY A 98 -6.01 16.57 2.80
CA GLY A 98 -6.54 16.54 1.44
C GLY A 98 -6.03 15.33 0.65
N GLY A 99 -6.85 14.77 -0.25
CA GLY A 99 -6.52 13.52 -0.93
C GLY A 99 -7.04 12.28 -0.19
N TRP A 100 -6.30 11.19 -0.24
CA TRP A 100 -6.81 9.86 0.12
C TRP A 100 -5.79 8.96 0.83
N ARG A 101 -6.31 8.20 1.79
CA ARG A 101 -5.58 7.14 2.51
C ARG A 101 -6.22 5.79 2.26
N ALA A 102 -5.38 4.77 2.12
CA ALA A 102 -5.80 3.37 2.13
C ALA A 102 -4.87 2.55 3.03
N MET A 103 -5.41 1.49 3.62
CA MET A 103 -4.63 0.50 4.37
C MET A 103 -5.13 -0.88 4.04
N ALA A 104 -4.22 -1.84 4.00
CA ALA A 104 -4.51 -3.25 3.82
C ALA A 104 -3.64 -4.09 4.76
N LEU A 105 -4.31 -4.88 5.59
CA LEU A 105 -3.69 -5.88 6.45
C LEU A 105 -3.52 -7.17 5.66
N THR A 106 -2.31 -7.68 5.59
CA THR A 106 -1.95 -9.00 5.07
C THR A 106 -1.52 -9.90 6.24
N PRO A 107 -1.31 -11.21 6.04
CA PRO A 107 -0.80 -12.09 7.10
C PRO A 107 0.52 -11.63 7.72
N ASP A 108 1.33 -10.86 6.99
CA ASP A 108 2.70 -10.54 7.41
C ASP A 108 3.00 -9.04 7.50
N ALA A 109 2.10 -8.18 7.04
CA ALA A 109 2.29 -6.73 7.11
C ALA A 109 0.97 -5.96 7.10
N ALA A 110 0.97 -4.80 7.74
CA ALA A 110 0.01 -3.74 7.43
C ALA A 110 0.67 -2.77 6.44
N ILE A 111 0.04 -2.61 5.28
CA ILE A 111 0.49 -1.69 4.24
C ILE A 111 -0.41 -0.45 4.30
N VAL A 112 0.18 0.72 4.40
CA VAL A 112 -0.51 2.01 4.38
C VAL A 112 -0.05 2.77 3.14
N VAL A 113 -1.01 3.36 2.44
CA VAL A 113 -0.76 4.27 1.33
C VAL A 113 -1.48 5.58 1.58
N VAL A 114 -0.78 6.69 1.37
CA VAL A 114 -1.32 8.04 1.43
C VAL A 114 -0.98 8.74 0.12
N MET A 115 -1.97 9.40 -0.49
CA MET A 115 -1.76 10.26 -1.64
C MET A 115 -2.44 11.60 -1.36
N ILE A 116 -1.64 12.66 -1.29
CA ILE A 116 -2.06 14.04 -1.05
C ILE A 116 -1.89 14.84 -2.36
N GLY A 117 -2.82 15.75 -2.64
CA GLY A 117 -2.83 16.61 -3.83
C GLY A 117 -4.20 16.69 -4.49
N GLU A 118 -4.43 17.72 -5.32
CA GLU A 118 -5.72 17.95 -6.01
C GLU A 118 -6.13 16.79 -6.93
N THR A 119 -5.13 16.15 -7.55
CA THR A 119 -5.28 15.02 -8.47
C THR A 119 -5.31 13.67 -7.77
N ALA A 120 -5.07 13.62 -6.46
CA ALA A 120 -5.11 12.38 -5.69
C ALA A 120 -6.56 11.88 -5.55
N THR A 121 -6.80 10.65 -5.98
CA THR A 121 -8.14 10.03 -5.96
C THR A 121 -8.13 8.73 -5.19
N ARG A 122 -9.29 8.39 -4.60
CA ARG A 122 -9.53 7.09 -3.95
C ARG A 122 -9.12 5.92 -4.84
N SER A 123 -9.52 5.94 -6.11
CA SER A 123 -9.24 4.87 -7.06
C SER A 123 -7.75 4.67 -7.27
N ASN A 124 -6.98 5.75 -7.36
CA ASN A 124 -5.53 5.67 -7.58
C ASN A 124 -4.81 5.23 -6.30
N THR A 125 -5.24 5.67 -5.13
CA THR A 125 -4.72 5.20 -3.83
C THR A 125 -4.96 3.71 -3.64
N ILE A 126 -6.16 3.22 -3.97
CA ILE A 126 -6.49 1.79 -3.91
C ILE A 126 -5.70 1.00 -4.96
N SER A 127 -5.49 1.58 -6.15
CA SER A 127 -4.68 0.95 -7.19
C SER A 127 -3.22 0.85 -6.77
N LEU A 128 -2.68 1.85 -6.09
CA LEU A 128 -1.32 1.85 -5.57
C LEU A 128 -1.13 0.76 -4.51
N ILE A 129 -2.01 0.65 -3.52
CA ILE A 129 -1.88 -0.40 -2.49
C ILE A 129 -2.03 -1.83 -3.06
N ARG A 130 -2.85 -2.03 -4.09
CA ARG A 130 -2.91 -3.30 -4.84
C ARG A 130 -1.58 -3.61 -5.51
N GLN A 131 -0.99 -2.63 -6.19
CA GLN A 131 0.31 -2.82 -6.84
C GLN A 131 1.42 -3.09 -5.83
N VAL A 132 1.40 -2.45 -4.65
CA VAL A 132 2.33 -2.80 -3.55
C VAL A 132 2.15 -4.28 -3.19
N GLN A 133 0.91 -4.71 -2.94
CA GLN A 133 0.60 -6.09 -2.60
C GLN A 133 1.07 -7.10 -3.67
N GLU A 134 0.93 -6.77 -4.95
CA GLU A 134 1.39 -7.63 -6.03
C GLU A 134 2.92 -7.66 -6.15
N ARG A 135 3.58 -6.51 -6.01
CA ARG A 135 5.03 -6.40 -6.21
C ARG A 135 5.80 -7.05 -5.06
N CYS A 136 5.41 -6.88 -3.80
CA CYS A 136 6.11 -7.59 -2.72
C CYS A 136 5.72 -9.08 -2.63
N ALA A 137 4.62 -9.53 -3.27
CA ALA A 137 4.37 -10.96 -3.43
C ALA A 137 5.37 -11.61 -4.40
N LYS A 138 5.77 -10.89 -5.45
CA LYS A 138 6.69 -11.35 -6.51
C LYS A 138 8.17 -11.23 -6.15
N GLY A 139 8.52 -10.32 -5.23
CA GLY A 139 9.89 -10.09 -4.78
C GLY A 139 10.39 -11.11 -3.74
N LYS A 140 9.66 -12.22 -3.53
CA LYS A 140 10.02 -13.35 -2.67
C LYS A 140 10.39 -14.53 -3.54
#